data_AF-A0A9P6VH95-F1
#
_entry.id   AF-A0A9P6VH95-F1
#
_cell.length_a   1.000
_cell.length_b   1.000
_cell.length_c   1.000
_cell.angle_alpha   90.00
_cell.angle_beta   90.00
_cell.angle_gamma   90.00
#
_symmetry.space_group_name_H-M   'P 1'
#
loop_
_entity.id
_entity.type
_entity.pdbx_description
1 polymer ?
#
loop_
_entity_poly.entity_id
_entity_poly.type
_entity_poly.pdbx_seq_one_letter_code
_entity_poly.pdbx_strand_id
1 'polypeptide(L)'
;MTDAAKVFKVLWSEPTGSIGTEITKDLRKAKFGETAYHSIRRFVIMSQHSGHCICLPILTYGGQATLKKGVHADDHAVIFTSERPVEEKGERLGKKAIKMIPDSKRHHLDSASRINYAKTYTVEHNVKVLFIGRIARQYEQQITTDYNRTHGPLPDRPYKGYRTDDDFRNAEGADPQYSSDATQAPPARSWPEDYGGNPASSAWSTSPNLQSSIAYAPQIQLNPASSTGYYPEDGGEYSGGVDPRYDTSR
;
A
#
# COMPACT_ATOMS: atom_id res chain seq x y z
N MET A 1 16.45 4.81 13.09
CA MET A 1 16.46 4.84 11.60
C MET A 1 15.01 4.87 11.17
N THR A 2 14.57 5.92 10.50
CA THR A 2 13.21 6.02 9.97
C THR A 2 13.08 5.07 8.77
N ASP A 3 12.08 4.18 8.77
CA ASP A 3 11.79 3.24 7.66
C ASP A 3 11.31 3.94 6.36
N ALA A 4 11.35 5.26 6.33
CA ALA A 4 11.12 6.07 5.14
C ALA A 4 12.06 5.62 4.00
N ALA A 5 11.50 5.54 2.80
CA ALA A 5 12.19 5.13 1.58
C ALA A 5 12.49 3.62 1.43
N LYS A 6 11.92 2.74 2.27
CA LYS A 6 11.85 1.29 1.96
C LYS A 6 10.83 1.01 0.84
N VAL A 7 11.11 0.00 0.04
CA VAL A 7 10.23 -0.47 -1.04
C VAL A 7 9.78 -1.90 -0.75
N PHE A 8 8.50 -2.16 -0.86
CA PHE A 8 7.93 -3.49 -0.64
C PHE A 8 6.92 -3.88 -1.72
N LYS A 9 6.56 -5.16 -1.74
CA LYS A 9 5.44 -5.69 -2.51
C LYS A 9 4.45 -6.43 -1.61
N VAL A 10 3.18 -6.42 -2.01
CA VAL A 10 2.06 -6.95 -1.24
C VAL A 10 1.03 -7.57 -2.16
N LEU A 11 0.35 -8.63 -1.71
CA LEU A 11 -0.82 -9.16 -2.39
C LEU A 11 -2.03 -8.27 -2.04
N TRP A 12 -2.68 -7.72 -3.05
CA TRP A 12 -3.76 -6.75 -2.89
C TRP A 12 -5.01 -7.20 -3.64
N SER A 13 -6.12 -7.28 -2.92
CA SER A 13 -7.43 -7.61 -3.49
C SER A 13 -8.14 -6.32 -3.88
N GLU A 14 -8.58 -6.21 -5.13
CA GLU A 14 -9.47 -5.14 -5.57
C GLU A 14 -10.84 -5.70 -5.97
N PRO A 15 -11.93 -4.96 -5.70
CA PRO A 15 -13.24 -5.28 -6.28
C PRO A 15 -13.14 -5.21 -7.80
N THR A 16 -13.96 -6.01 -8.50
CA THR A 16 -14.00 -6.00 -9.98
C THR A 16 -14.60 -4.69 -10.48
N GLY A 17 -13.77 -3.66 -10.59
CA GLY A 17 -14.06 -2.43 -11.34
C GLY A 17 -13.56 -2.55 -12.79
N SER A 18 -14.22 -1.91 -13.73
CA SER A 18 -13.95 -2.00 -15.18
C SER A 18 -12.56 -1.48 -15.62
N ILE A 19 -11.70 -0.99 -14.72
CA ILE A 19 -10.44 -0.30 -15.05
C ILE A 19 -9.31 -0.59 -14.02
N GLY A 20 -9.18 -1.84 -13.57
CA GLY A 20 -8.05 -2.27 -12.73
C GLY A 20 -6.73 -2.33 -13.52
N THR A 21 -5.62 -1.91 -12.91
CA THR A 21 -4.29 -2.06 -13.52
C THR A 21 -3.80 -3.49 -13.26
N GLU A 22 -3.88 -4.33 -14.29
CA GLU A 22 -3.61 -5.77 -14.20
C GLU A 22 -2.12 -6.07 -13.93
N ILE A 23 -1.82 -6.71 -12.79
CA ILE A 23 -0.67 -7.61 -12.67
C ILE A 23 -1.16 -8.86 -11.88
N THR A 24 -1.25 -9.96 -12.63
CA THR A 24 -1.60 -11.36 -12.27
C THR A 24 -3.09 -11.66 -12.00
N LYS A 25 -3.71 -12.49 -12.85
CA LYS A 25 -5.12 -12.94 -12.77
C LYS A 25 -5.25 -14.19 -11.90
N ASP A 26 -5.65 -14.03 -10.64
CA ASP A 26 -6.29 -15.10 -9.86
C ASP A 26 -7.69 -14.64 -9.43
N LEU A 27 -8.69 -15.07 -10.19
CA LEU A 27 -10.10 -14.83 -9.92
C LEU A 27 -10.56 -15.81 -8.83
N ARG A 28 -10.69 -15.35 -7.59
CA ARG A 28 -11.41 -16.11 -6.55
C ARG A 28 -12.79 -15.51 -6.38
N LYS A 29 -13.83 -16.35 -6.36
CA LYS A 29 -15.20 -15.94 -6.01
C LYS A 29 -15.17 -15.43 -4.57
N ALA A 30 -15.48 -14.15 -4.35
CA ALA A 30 -15.70 -13.62 -3.01
C ALA A 30 -17.03 -14.16 -2.45
N LYS A 31 -17.18 -14.10 -1.12
CA LYS A 31 -18.28 -14.72 -0.36
C LYS A 31 -19.68 -14.20 -0.73
N PHE A 32 -19.78 -13.11 -1.49
CA PHE A 32 -21.03 -12.43 -1.86
C PHE A 32 -21.31 -12.39 -3.37
N GLY A 33 -20.78 -13.34 -4.14
CA GLY A 33 -21.02 -13.40 -5.60
C GLY A 33 -20.19 -12.41 -6.42
N GLU A 34 -19.45 -11.51 -5.77
CA GLU A 34 -18.47 -10.64 -6.40
C GLU A 34 -17.18 -11.40 -6.73
N THR A 35 -16.57 -11.13 -7.88
CA THR A 35 -15.20 -11.61 -8.17
C THR A 35 -14.19 -10.64 -7.57
N ALA A 36 -13.21 -11.15 -6.82
CA ALA A 36 -12.09 -10.34 -6.32
C ALA A 36 -10.83 -10.63 -7.16
N TYR A 37 -10.20 -9.58 -7.67
CA TYR A 37 -8.93 -9.66 -8.39
C TYR A 37 -7.78 -9.52 -7.40
N HIS A 38 -6.91 -10.52 -7.32
CA HIS A 38 -5.70 -10.46 -6.50
C HIS A 38 -4.51 -10.04 -7.36
N SER A 39 -3.89 -8.92 -7.03
CA SER A 39 -2.71 -8.41 -7.75
C SER A 39 -1.52 -8.22 -6.82
N ILE A 40 -0.30 -8.37 -7.34
CA ILE A 40 0.89 -7.96 -6.59
C ILE A 40 1.12 -6.48 -6.83
N ARG A 41 1.03 -5.69 -5.77
CA ARG A 41 1.32 -4.24 -5.79
C ARG A 41 2.67 -3.95 -5.16
N ARG A 42 3.32 -2.91 -5.64
CA ARG A 42 4.60 -2.42 -5.13
C ARG A 42 4.44 -1.01 -4.61
N PHE A 43 5.10 -0.69 -3.51
CA PHE A 43 4.96 0.58 -2.82
C PHE A 43 6.30 1.08 -2.30
N VAL A 44 6.46 2.40 -2.29
CA VAL A 44 7.51 3.10 -1.55
C VAL A 44 6.89 3.68 -0.28
N ILE A 45 7.50 3.44 0.87
CA ILE A 45 7.09 4.04 2.15
C ILE A 45 7.57 5.50 2.18
N MET A 46 6.64 6.43 2.39
CA MET A 46 6.94 7.86 2.53
C MET A 46 6.99 8.30 3.99
N SER A 47 6.05 7.85 4.81
CA SER A 47 6.03 8.11 6.25
C SER A 47 5.50 6.92 7.02
N GLN A 48 5.96 6.81 8.27
CA GLN A 48 5.55 5.78 9.22
C GLN A 48 4.79 6.43 10.37
N HIS A 49 3.68 5.85 10.76
CA HIS A 49 2.83 6.28 11.86
C HIS A 49 2.58 5.10 12.81
N SER A 50 1.86 5.35 13.91
CA SER A 50 1.40 4.26 14.76
C SER A 50 0.35 3.43 14.02
N GLY A 51 0.65 2.14 13.80
CA GLY A 51 -0.25 1.16 13.18
C GLY A 51 -0.29 1.14 11.64
N HIS A 52 0.27 2.13 10.95
CA HIS A 52 0.26 2.17 9.48
C HIS A 52 1.39 3.01 8.89
N CYS A 53 1.61 2.85 7.59
CA CYS A 53 2.49 3.67 6.77
C CYS A 53 1.71 4.39 5.66
N ILE A 54 2.19 5.58 5.30
CA ILE A 54 1.78 6.28 4.09
C ILE A 54 2.73 5.90 2.97
N CYS A 55 2.17 5.48 1.83
CA CYS A 55 2.88 4.85 0.74
C CYS A 55 2.51 5.44 -0.62
N LEU A 56 3.48 5.46 -1.54
CA LEU A 56 3.24 5.75 -2.96
C LEU A 56 3.31 4.47 -3.79
N PRO A 57 2.35 4.24 -4.71
CA PRO A 57 2.33 3.06 -5.54
C PRO A 57 3.38 3.17 -6.66
N ILE A 58 3.92 2.01 -7.04
CA ILE A 58 4.74 1.84 -8.23
C ILE A 58 3.88 1.10 -9.27
N LEU A 59 3.64 1.75 -10.41
CA LEU A 59 2.74 1.27 -11.45
C LEU A 59 3.46 1.20 -12.80
N THR A 60 3.16 0.17 -13.60
CA THR A 60 3.65 0.07 -14.99
C THR A 60 2.57 0.39 -16.02
N TYR A 61 1.32 0.56 -15.57
CA TYR A 61 0.17 0.81 -16.44
C TYR A 61 0.00 -0.23 -17.56
N GLY A 62 0.25 -1.51 -17.24
CA GLY A 62 0.24 -2.58 -18.25
C GLY A 62 1.42 -2.51 -19.22
N GLY A 63 2.58 -2.03 -18.74
CA GLY A 63 3.80 -1.84 -19.53
C GLY A 63 3.81 -0.56 -20.36
N GLN A 64 2.79 0.29 -20.28
CA GLN A 64 2.65 1.50 -21.08
C GLN A 64 3.17 2.76 -20.37
N ALA A 65 3.66 2.65 -19.13
CA ALA A 65 4.13 3.78 -18.34
C ALA A 65 3.10 4.94 -18.35
N THR A 66 3.52 6.19 -18.52
CA THR A 66 2.59 7.33 -18.59
C THR A 66 1.91 7.53 -19.95
N LEU A 67 2.18 6.67 -20.94
CA LEU A 67 1.51 6.71 -22.25
C LEU A 67 0.10 6.09 -22.23
N LYS A 68 -0.25 5.34 -21.17
CA LYS A 68 -1.61 4.82 -21.02
C LYS A 68 -2.62 5.97 -20.98
N LYS A 69 -3.67 5.88 -21.80
CA LYS A 69 -4.76 6.87 -21.84
C LYS A 69 -5.32 7.14 -20.43
N GLY A 70 -5.39 8.42 -20.06
CA GLY A 70 -5.91 8.88 -18.77
C GLY A 70 -4.88 8.94 -17.64
N VAL A 71 -3.61 8.58 -17.90
CA VAL A 71 -2.52 8.78 -16.94
C VAL A 71 -1.97 10.20 -17.09
N HIS A 72 -1.87 10.92 -15.99
CA HIS A 72 -1.30 12.27 -15.94
C HIS A 72 0.21 12.20 -15.68
N ALA A 73 1.01 12.43 -16.72
CA ALA A 73 2.47 12.29 -16.64
C ALA A 73 3.12 13.22 -15.59
N ASP A 74 2.53 14.38 -15.34
CA ASP A 74 3.01 15.35 -14.35
C ASP A 74 2.99 14.81 -12.92
N ASP A 75 2.13 13.85 -12.61
CA ASP A 75 2.04 13.22 -11.28
C ASP A 75 3.10 12.13 -11.06
N HIS A 76 3.91 11.84 -12.08
CA HIS A 76 4.76 10.65 -12.10
C HIS A 76 6.25 10.96 -12.17
N ALA A 77 7.05 10.05 -11.63
CA ALA A 77 8.48 9.95 -11.94
C ALA A 77 8.84 8.51 -12.30
N VAL A 78 9.90 8.35 -13.10
CA VAL A 78 10.56 7.04 -13.27
C VAL A 78 11.07 6.54 -11.93
N ILE A 79 10.83 5.27 -11.62
CA ILE A 79 11.56 4.54 -10.58
C ILE A 79 12.27 3.35 -11.21
N PHE A 80 13.57 3.21 -10.93
CA PHE A 80 14.40 2.27 -11.68
C PHE A 80 15.42 1.55 -10.81
N THR A 81 15.76 0.31 -11.21
CA THR A 81 16.86 -0.48 -10.62
C THR A 81 18.05 -0.65 -11.56
N SER A 82 17.87 -0.41 -12.86
CA SER A 82 18.91 -0.42 -13.92
C SER A 82 19.98 0.63 -13.70
N GLU A 83 21.12 0.55 -14.39
CA GLU A 83 22.19 1.56 -14.25
C GLU A 83 21.70 2.99 -14.49
N ARG A 84 20.85 3.19 -15.50
CA ARG A 84 20.26 4.48 -15.87
C ARG A 84 18.73 4.40 -15.91
N PRO A 85 18.02 5.51 -15.65
CA PRO A 85 16.57 5.55 -15.82
C PRO A 85 16.20 5.37 -17.30
N VAL A 86 15.05 4.76 -17.55
CA VAL A 86 14.49 4.58 -18.88
C VAL A 86 13.12 5.27 -18.92
N GLU A 87 13.00 6.23 -19.83
CA GLU A 87 11.72 6.85 -20.20
C GLU A 87 11.25 6.22 -21.51
N GLU A 88 9.99 5.83 -21.57
CA GLU A 88 9.37 5.31 -22.78
C GLU A 88 9.25 6.44 -23.81
N LYS A 89 9.48 6.12 -25.08
CA LYS A 89 9.51 7.12 -26.15
C LYS A 89 8.16 7.86 -26.23
N GLY A 90 8.18 9.15 -25.95
CA GLY A 90 7.00 10.02 -25.99
C GLY A 90 6.46 10.41 -24.61
N GLU A 91 6.99 9.83 -23.53
CA GLU A 91 6.69 10.32 -22.19
C GLU A 91 7.18 11.76 -22.00
N ARG A 92 6.44 12.51 -21.18
CA ARG A 92 6.76 13.89 -20.80
C ARG A 92 6.62 14.01 -19.29
N LEU A 93 7.65 13.58 -18.57
CA LEU A 93 7.66 13.59 -17.12
C LEU A 93 8.23 14.92 -16.61
N GLY A 94 7.56 15.51 -15.61
CA GLY A 94 8.02 16.75 -14.96
C GLY A 94 8.89 16.52 -13.71
N LYS A 95 8.90 15.30 -13.16
CA LYS A 95 9.60 14.95 -11.92
C LYS A 95 10.86 14.12 -12.19
N LYS A 96 11.87 14.25 -11.33
CA LYS A 96 13.15 13.56 -11.51
C LYS A 96 13.03 12.06 -11.23
N ALA A 97 13.76 11.25 -12.00
CA ALA A 97 13.83 9.81 -11.79
C ALA A 97 14.39 9.47 -10.40
N ILE A 98 13.90 8.38 -9.80
CA ILE A 98 14.26 7.89 -8.47
C ILE A 98 14.90 6.50 -8.58
N LYS A 99 16.12 6.35 -8.06
CA LYS A 99 16.81 5.06 -8.04
C LYS A 99 16.38 4.22 -6.83
N MET A 100 16.01 2.97 -7.09
CA MET A 100 15.87 1.92 -6.07
C MET A 100 17.12 1.01 -6.07
N ILE A 101 17.64 0.71 -4.88
CA ILE A 101 18.63 -0.33 -4.62
C ILE A 101 17.86 -1.60 -4.22
N PRO A 102 17.84 -2.65 -5.06
CA PRO A 102 17.16 -3.89 -4.72
C PRO A 102 17.95 -4.69 -3.67
N ASP A 103 17.25 -5.38 -2.78
CA ASP A 103 17.90 -6.23 -1.76
C ASP A 103 18.42 -7.56 -2.36
N SER A 104 17.96 -7.94 -3.55
CA SER A 104 18.50 -9.08 -4.30
C SER A 104 18.27 -8.93 -5.81
N LYS A 105 19.00 -9.72 -6.61
CA LYS A 105 18.91 -9.74 -8.08
C LYS A 105 17.52 -10.14 -8.63
N ARG A 106 16.62 -10.69 -7.81
CA ARG A 106 15.25 -11.05 -8.24
C ARG A 106 14.24 -9.90 -8.07
N HIS A 107 14.67 -8.78 -7.50
CA HIS A 107 13.81 -7.65 -7.12
C HIS A 107 13.92 -6.45 -8.07
N HIS A 108 14.26 -6.69 -9.33
CA HIS A 108 14.31 -5.64 -10.33
C HIS A 108 12.92 -5.09 -10.67
N LEU A 109 12.91 -3.79 -10.96
CA LEU A 109 11.73 -3.09 -11.47
C LEU A 109 11.71 -3.15 -13.00
N ASP A 110 10.49 -3.17 -13.54
CA ASP A 110 10.24 -3.06 -14.98
C ASP A 110 10.62 -1.65 -15.49
N SER A 111 11.08 -1.51 -16.74
CA SER A 111 11.47 -0.19 -17.30
C SER A 111 10.31 0.81 -17.33
N ALA A 112 9.08 0.33 -17.46
CA ALA A 112 7.87 1.14 -17.44
C ALA A 112 7.41 1.52 -16.00
N SER A 113 8.15 1.15 -14.96
CA SER A 113 7.76 1.44 -13.56
C SER A 113 7.80 2.93 -13.26
N ARG A 114 6.67 3.48 -12.79
CA ARG A 114 6.50 4.87 -12.39
C ARG A 114 6.01 4.96 -10.96
N ILE A 115 6.58 5.86 -10.16
CA ILE A 115 5.97 6.29 -8.89
C ILE A 115 4.84 7.25 -9.26
N ASN A 116 3.64 7.03 -8.71
CA ASN A 116 2.55 8.00 -8.79
C ASN A 116 2.51 8.81 -7.49
N TYR A 117 2.85 10.10 -7.57
CA TYR A 117 2.84 10.99 -6.41
C TYR A 117 1.46 11.54 -6.08
N ALA A 118 0.47 11.49 -6.96
CA ALA A 118 -0.87 12.00 -6.69
C ALA A 118 -1.75 11.00 -5.92
N LYS A 119 -1.37 9.72 -5.89
CA LYS A 119 -2.17 8.66 -5.26
C LYS A 119 -1.49 8.09 -4.04
N THR A 120 -1.89 8.58 -2.87
CA THR A 120 -1.40 8.10 -1.58
C THR A 120 -2.19 6.90 -1.08
N TYR A 121 -1.48 5.90 -0.54
CA TYR A 121 -2.06 4.71 0.07
C TYR A 121 -1.68 4.61 1.53
N THR A 122 -2.64 4.23 2.37
CA THR A 122 -2.40 3.84 3.75
C THR A 122 -2.27 2.32 3.82
N VAL A 123 -1.17 1.82 4.36
CA VAL A 123 -0.92 0.39 4.52
C VAL A 123 -0.71 0.08 6.01
N GLU A 124 -1.61 -0.70 6.59
CA GLU A 124 -1.55 -1.11 7.99
C GLU A 124 -0.39 -2.08 8.26
N HIS A 125 0.17 -2.03 9.48
CA HIS A 125 1.30 -2.87 9.89
C HIS A 125 0.95 -4.37 10.02
N ASN A 126 -0.33 -4.73 10.12
CA ASN A 126 -0.81 -6.12 10.14
C ASN A 126 -0.79 -6.77 8.74
N VAL A 127 -0.58 -5.98 7.67
CA VAL A 127 -0.52 -6.48 6.30
C VAL A 127 0.81 -7.18 6.07
N LYS A 128 0.77 -8.42 5.59
CA LYS A 128 1.97 -9.18 5.22
C LYS A 128 2.56 -8.64 3.94
N VAL A 129 3.79 -8.13 4.02
CA VAL A 129 4.54 -7.58 2.88
C VAL A 129 5.88 -8.27 2.71
N LEU A 130 6.43 -8.20 1.50
CA LEU A 130 7.81 -8.58 1.23
C LEU A 130 8.59 -7.32 0.85
N PHE A 131 9.56 -6.93 1.69
CA PHE A 131 10.51 -5.87 1.35
C PHE A 131 11.40 -6.33 0.19
N ILE A 132 11.64 -5.44 -0.77
CA ILE A 132 12.35 -5.74 -2.02
C ILE A 132 13.53 -4.81 -2.27
N GLY A 133 13.68 -3.76 -1.48
CA GLY A 133 14.76 -2.79 -1.60
C GLY A 133 14.50 -1.51 -0.84
N ARG A 134 15.32 -0.50 -1.18
CA ARG A 134 15.24 0.87 -0.63
C ARG A 134 15.59 1.89 -1.70
N ILE A 135 15.12 3.13 -1.55
CA ILE A 135 15.57 4.24 -2.39
C ILE A 135 17.04 4.51 -2.10
N ALA A 136 17.81 4.82 -3.14
CA ALA A 136 19.21 5.21 -2.96
C ALA A 136 19.29 6.55 -2.23
N ARG A 137 20.18 6.65 -1.24
CA ARG A 137 20.29 7.78 -0.30
C ARG A 137 20.24 9.17 -0.95
N GLN A 138 20.92 9.36 -2.08
CA GLN A 138 20.95 10.63 -2.81
C GLN A 138 19.61 11.05 -3.43
N TYR A 139 18.63 10.15 -3.51
CA TYR A 139 17.29 10.42 -4.03
C TYR A 139 16.22 10.55 -2.93
N GLU A 140 16.52 10.24 -1.66
CA GLU A 140 15.55 10.30 -0.54
C GLU A 140 14.97 11.70 -0.33
N GLN A 141 15.80 12.74 -0.47
CA GLN A 141 15.33 14.12 -0.39
C GLN A 141 14.43 14.49 -1.59
N GLN A 142 14.78 14.01 -2.78
CA GLN A 142 14.04 14.32 -4.01
C GLN A 142 12.63 13.71 -3.97
N ILE A 143 12.50 12.44 -3.60
CA ILE A 143 11.17 11.78 -3.49
C ILE A 143 10.29 12.48 -2.44
N THR A 144 10.87 12.92 -1.32
CA THR A 144 10.15 13.69 -0.29
C THR A 144 9.71 15.06 -0.82
N THR A 145 10.58 15.74 -1.56
CA THR A 145 10.29 17.05 -2.16
C THR A 145 9.15 16.96 -3.17
N ASP A 146 9.18 15.96 -4.06
CA ASP A 146 8.13 15.75 -5.07
C ASP A 146 6.80 15.33 -4.43
N TYR A 147 6.85 14.55 -3.35
CA TYR A 147 5.66 14.22 -2.55
C TYR A 147 5.02 15.46 -1.94
N ASN A 148 5.80 16.30 -1.24
CA ASN A 148 5.30 17.52 -0.61
C ASN A 148 4.78 18.55 -1.63
N ARG A 149 5.42 18.65 -2.80
CA ARG A 149 4.95 19.53 -3.88
C ARG A 149 3.61 19.08 -4.45
N THR A 150 3.38 17.76 -4.50
CA THR A 150 2.12 17.19 -5.01
C THR A 150 1.01 17.28 -3.95
N HIS A 151 1.36 17.15 -2.67
CA HIS A 151 0.44 17.23 -1.54
C HIS A 151 0.64 18.53 -0.74
N GLY A 152 0.52 19.67 -1.42
CA GLY A 152 0.47 20.96 -0.76
C GLY A 152 -0.69 21.05 0.24
N PRO A 153 -0.75 22.13 1.04
CA PRO A 153 -1.89 22.34 1.94
C PRO A 153 -3.19 22.31 1.14
N LEU A 154 -4.22 21.68 1.73
CA LEU A 154 -5.55 21.73 1.15
C LEU A 154 -5.99 23.20 1.02
N PRO A 155 -6.67 23.57 -0.07
CA PRO A 155 -7.17 24.92 -0.22
C PRO A 155 -8.21 25.25 0.86
N ASP A 156 -8.30 26.52 1.23
CA ASP A 156 -9.37 27.01 2.11
C ASP A 156 -10.74 26.73 1.49
N ARG A 157 -11.64 26.13 2.29
CA ARG A 157 -13.01 25.82 1.90
C ARG A 157 -13.96 26.62 2.78
N PRO A 158 -14.23 27.90 2.46
CA PRO A 158 -15.17 28.69 3.24
C PRO A 158 -16.55 28.04 3.18
N TYR A 159 -17.23 27.99 4.33
CA TYR A 159 -18.60 27.48 4.41
C TYR A 159 -19.51 28.29 3.48
N LYS A 160 -20.12 27.62 2.49
CA LYS A 160 -21.20 28.18 1.69
C LYS A 160 -22.50 27.58 2.22
N GLY A 161 -23.48 28.42 2.55
CA GLY A 161 -24.76 28.00 3.12
C GLY A 161 -25.67 27.17 2.21
N TYR A 162 -25.17 26.74 1.05
CA TYR A 162 -25.85 25.83 0.13
C TYR A 162 -24.92 24.68 -0.22
N ARG A 163 -25.46 23.46 -0.20
CA ARG A 163 -24.75 22.21 -0.49
C ARG A 163 -24.98 21.85 -1.95
N THR A 164 -23.93 21.68 -2.72
CA THR A 164 -23.99 21.07 -4.06
C THR A 164 -23.48 19.65 -3.92
N ASP A 165 -24.36 18.65 -3.98
CA ASP A 165 -24.01 17.23 -3.80
C ASP A 165 -23.40 16.59 -5.08
N ASP A 166 -22.98 17.41 -6.04
CA ASP A 166 -22.57 16.97 -7.37
C ASP A 166 -21.22 16.23 -7.40
N ASP A 167 -20.41 16.34 -6.34
CA ASP A 167 -19.03 15.84 -6.30
C ASP A 167 -18.93 14.30 -6.12
N PHE A 168 -20.00 13.62 -5.69
CA PHE A 168 -19.99 12.18 -5.37
C PHE A 168 -20.72 11.28 -6.38
N ARG A 169 -21.26 11.85 -7.47
CA ARG A 169 -22.13 11.14 -8.42
C ARG A 169 -21.55 9.85 -9.03
N ASN A 170 -20.23 9.70 -9.07
CA ASN A 170 -19.56 8.49 -9.58
C ASN A 170 -19.18 7.48 -8.48
N ALA A 171 -19.32 7.85 -7.21
CA ALA A 171 -19.09 6.98 -6.05
C ALA A 171 -20.40 6.38 -5.50
N GLU A 172 -21.55 6.94 -5.89
CA GLU A 172 -22.88 6.48 -5.49
C GLU A 172 -23.29 5.27 -6.34
N GLY A 173 -23.38 4.10 -5.69
CA GLY A 173 -24.02 2.90 -6.22
C GLY A 173 -25.28 2.57 -5.44
N ALA A 174 -26.06 1.59 -5.90
CA ALA A 174 -27.13 1.04 -5.07
C ALA A 174 -26.53 0.45 -3.78
N ASP A 175 -27.20 0.69 -2.65
CA ASP A 175 -26.79 0.08 -1.38
C ASP A 175 -26.65 -1.44 -1.57
N PRO A 176 -25.51 -2.04 -1.20
CA PRO A 176 -25.35 -3.47 -1.31
C PRO A 176 -26.44 -4.16 -0.49
N GLN A 177 -27.20 -5.05 -1.12
CA GLN A 177 -28.19 -5.87 -0.43
C GLN A 177 -27.47 -6.85 0.48
N TYR A 178 -27.32 -6.49 1.74
CA TYR A 178 -26.93 -7.42 2.78
C TYR A 178 -28.04 -8.44 2.95
N SER A 179 -27.73 -9.72 2.72
CA SER A 179 -28.67 -10.80 3.03
C SER A 179 -29.07 -10.68 4.50
N SER A 180 -30.37 -10.52 4.74
CA SER A 180 -30.96 -10.55 6.07
C SER A 180 -31.11 -11.97 6.61
N ASP A 181 -30.41 -12.98 6.07
CA ASP A 181 -30.31 -14.32 6.68
C ASP A 181 -29.48 -14.27 7.99
N ALA A 182 -29.93 -13.44 8.92
CA ALA A 182 -29.71 -13.55 10.35
C ALA A 182 -30.71 -14.54 10.98
N THR A 183 -31.28 -15.47 10.21
CA THR A 183 -32.10 -16.57 10.76
C THR A 183 -31.27 -17.66 11.45
N GLN A 184 -29.94 -17.54 11.43
CA GLN A 184 -29.08 -18.23 12.40
C GLN A 184 -28.47 -17.19 13.31
N ALA A 185 -29.19 -16.89 14.40
CA ALA A 185 -28.56 -16.32 15.57
C ALA A 185 -27.31 -17.15 15.89
N PRO A 186 -26.12 -16.55 16.08
CA PRO A 186 -25.00 -17.29 16.63
C PRO A 186 -25.46 -17.94 17.95
N PRO A 187 -25.06 -19.19 18.26
CA PRO A 187 -25.44 -19.80 19.53
C PRO A 187 -25.05 -18.84 20.65
N ALA A 188 -26.02 -18.52 21.50
CA ALA A 188 -25.85 -17.57 22.59
C ALA A 188 -24.61 -17.96 23.39
N ARG A 189 -23.50 -17.23 23.21
CA ARG A 189 -22.40 -17.28 24.16
C ARG A 189 -22.88 -16.49 25.36
N SER A 190 -23.11 -17.20 26.46
CA SER A 190 -23.35 -16.61 27.77
C SER A 190 -22.14 -15.76 28.14
N TRP A 191 -22.30 -14.43 28.06
CA TRP A 191 -21.39 -13.50 28.71
C TRP A 191 -21.60 -13.60 30.21
N PRO A 192 -20.54 -13.61 31.05
CA PRO A 192 -20.70 -13.56 32.49
C PRO A 192 -21.49 -12.31 32.89
N GLU A 193 -22.59 -12.51 33.61
CA GLU A 193 -23.41 -11.47 34.23
C GLU A 193 -22.63 -10.79 35.35
N ASP A 194 -21.80 -9.79 35.02
CA ASP A 194 -21.36 -8.83 36.02
C ASP A 194 -20.98 -7.53 35.33
N TYR A 195 -21.97 -6.69 35.06
CA TYR A 195 -21.92 -5.23 35.21
C TYR A 195 -23.37 -4.72 35.01
N GLY A 196 -23.99 -4.35 36.13
CA GLY A 196 -25.41 -4.01 36.25
C GLY A 196 -25.88 -2.89 35.32
N GLY A 197 -27.11 -3.05 34.83
CA GLY A 197 -27.77 -2.08 33.95
C GLY A 197 -28.46 -0.94 34.68
N ASN A 198 -28.86 0.08 33.90
CA ASN A 198 -30.27 0.44 33.74
C ASN A 198 -30.46 1.25 32.43
N PRO A 199 -31.61 1.14 31.73
CA PRO A 199 -31.81 1.63 30.36
C PRO A 199 -32.47 3.01 30.32
N ALA A 200 -32.12 3.82 29.32
CA ALA A 200 -32.98 4.90 28.86
C ALA A 200 -32.77 5.14 27.35
N SER A 201 -33.89 5.03 26.65
CA SER A 201 -34.13 5.35 25.25
C SER A 201 -33.85 6.81 24.89
N SER A 202 -33.37 7.01 23.66
CA SER A 202 -33.67 8.14 22.76
C SER A 202 -33.80 9.56 23.35
N ALA A 203 -32.82 10.42 23.06
CA ALA A 203 -33.08 11.83 22.74
C ALA A 203 -31.85 12.45 22.07
N TRP A 204 -32.06 13.00 20.87
CA TRP A 204 -31.18 14.03 20.33
C TRP A 204 -31.31 15.27 21.21
N SER A 205 -30.20 15.88 21.63
CA SER A 205 -30.01 17.35 21.60
C SER A 205 -28.81 17.81 22.44
N THR A 206 -28.11 18.79 21.84
CA THR A 206 -27.30 19.86 22.42
C THR A 206 -25.99 19.51 23.14
N SER A 207 -24.89 19.86 22.49
CA SER A 207 -23.60 20.11 23.14
C SER A 207 -23.66 21.34 24.05
N PRO A 208 -23.00 21.29 25.22
CA PRO A 208 -22.33 22.46 25.76
C PRO A 208 -20.81 22.27 25.78
N ASN A 209 -20.16 23.35 25.38
CA ASN A 209 -18.74 23.65 25.40
C ASN A 209 -18.09 23.34 26.76
N LEU A 210 -16.90 22.72 26.77
CA LEU A 210 -15.96 22.86 27.90
C LEU A 210 -14.51 22.58 27.48
N GLN A 211 -13.66 23.41 28.05
CA GLN A 211 -12.31 23.78 27.65
C GLN A 211 -11.24 22.71 27.91
N SER A 212 -10.17 22.87 27.13
CA SER A 212 -8.78 22.46 27.34
C SER A 212 -8.38 21.93 28.72
N SER A 213 -7.71 20.77 28.72
CA SER A 213 -6.53 20.56 29.56
C SER A 213 -5.60 19.52 28.92
N ILE A 214 -4.39 19.97 28.62
CA ILE A 214 -3.22 19.14 28.30
C ILE A 214 -2.92 18.26 29.53
N ALA A 215 -2.86 16.94 29.34
CA ALA A 215 -2.28 16.03 30.32
C ALA A 215 -1.34 15.06 29.60
N TYR A 216 -0.06 15.15 29.97
CA TYR A 216 1.00 14.20 29.64
C TYR A 216 0.61 12.80 30.12
N ALA A 217 0.77 11.79 29.26
CA ALA A 217 0.72 10.38 29.64
C ALA A 217 2.11 9.73 29.40
N PRO A 218 2.50 8.74 30.23
CA PRO A 218 3.90 8.45 30.53
C PRO A 218 4.60 7.62 29.45
N GLN A 219 5.91 7.82 29.35
CA GLN A 219 6.85 7.04 28.55
C GLN A 219 6.86 5.57 28.99
N ILE A 220 6.48 4.66 28.09
CA ILE A 220 6.76 3.23 28.26
C ILE A 220 8.18 2.98 27.75
N GLN A 221 9.11 2.73 28.68
CA GLN A 221 10.45 2.25 28.38
C GLN A 221 10.37 0.81 27.83
N LEU A 222 10.79 0.62 26.59
CA LEU A 222 11.05 -0.71 26.03
C LEU A 222 12.53 -1.05 26.26
N ASN A 223 12.78 -2.01 27.14
CA ASN A 223 14.09 -2.67 27.23
C ASN A 223 14.25 -3.70 26.10
N PRO A 224 15.42 -3.81 25.46
CA PRO A 224 15.64 -4.71 24.35
C PRO A 224 15.86 -6.14 24.84
N ALA A 225 14.91 -7.04 24.55
CA ALA A 225 15.16 -8.47 24.63
C ALA A 225 15.80 -8.94 23.32
N SER A 226 17.02 -9.42 23.42
CA SER A 226 17.75 -10.18 22.41
C SER A 226 16.99 -11.45 22.04
N SER A 227 16.70 -11.65 20.75
CA SER A 227 16.38 -12.99 20.22
C SER A 227 17.23 -13.25 18.97
N THR A 228 18.34 -13.94 19.18
CA THR A 228 19.07 -14.69 18.17
C THR A 228 18.17 -15.83 17.67
N GLY A 229 17.72 -15.75 16.42
CA GLY A 229 17.04 -16.83 15.72
C GLY A 229 17.96 -17.43 14.67
N TYR A 230 18.60 -18.55 15.00
CA TYR A 230 19.25 -19.46 14.07
C TYR A 230 18.17 -20.12 13.18
N TYR A 231 18.36 -20.14 11.87
CA TYR A 231 17.61 -21.04 10.97
C TYR A 231 18.51 -22.23 10.61
N PRO A 232 18.00 -23.48 10.61
CA PRO A 232 18.79 -24.66 10.26
C PRO A 232 19.14 -24.67 8.78
N GLU A 233 20.37 -25.08 8.46
CA GLU A 233 20.75 -25.48 7.11
C GLU A 233 20.22 -26.88 6.82
N ASP A 234 19.32 -26.99 5.85
CA ASP A 234 18.95 -28.29 5.27
C ASP A 234 19.99 -28.68 4.23
N GLY A 235 20.78 -29.71 4.60
CA GLY A 235 21.63 -30.45 3.69
C GLY A 235 20.79 -31.28 2.71
N GLY A 236 21.05 -31.08 1.43
CA GLY A 236 20.60 -31.95 0.34
C GLY A 236 21.83 -32.50 -0.37
N GLU A 237 21.99 -33.81 -0.30
CA GLU A 237 23.12 -34.61 -0.78
C GLU A 237 23.38 -34.46 -2.28
N TYR A 238 24.65 -34.23 -2.63
CA TYR A 238 25.19 -34.44 -3.96
C TYR A 238 25.46 -35.94 -4.14
N SER A 239 24.68 -36.59 -5.01
CA SER A 239 25.02 -37.89 -5.58
C SER A 239 25.53 -37.71 -7.01
N GLY A 240 26.65 -38.36 -7.29
CA GLY A 240 27.48 -38.14 -8.47
C GLY A 240 26.87 -38.62 -9.78
N GLY A 241 27.27 -37.93 -10.84
CA GLY A 241 27.18 -38.38 -12.22
C GLY A 241 28.43 -37.91 -12.95
N VAL A 242 29.39 -38.83 -13.09
CA VAL A 242 30.57 -38.68 -13.95
C VAL A 242 30.11 -38.95 -15.39
N ASP A 243 30.29 -38.00 -16.30
CA ASP A 243 30.39 -38.31 -17.73
C ASP A 243 31.63 -37.63 -18.32
N PRO A 244 32.65 -38.41 -18.74
CA PRO A 244 33.84 -37.88 -19.38
C PRO A 244 33.68 -37.93 -20.89
N ARG A 245 33.84 -36.78 -21.58
CA ARG A 245 34.28 -36.79 -22.97
C ARG A 245 34.71 -35.40 -23.51
N TYR A 246 35.93 -35.41 -24.05
CA TYR A 246 36.60 -34.45 -24.95
C TYR A 246 37.41 -33.28 -24.36
N ASP A 247 38.62 -33.66 -23.95
CA ASP A 247 39.88 -33.08 -24.39
C ASP A 247 39.91 -32.84 -25.92
N THR A 248 40.36 -31.67 -26.37
CA THR A 248 41.44 -31.55 -27.35
C THR A 248 41.98 -30.11 -27.35
N SER A 249 43.22 -30.01 -26.91
CA SER A 249 44.27 -29.04 -27.26
C SER A 249 44.06 -28.15 -28.51
N ARG A 250 44.19 -26.83 -28.35
CA ARG A 250 45.37 -26.05 -28.80
C ARG A 250 45.25 -24.59 -28.35
#